data_AF-A0A2V9M9F0-F1
#
_entry.id   AF-A0A2V9M9F0-F1
#
_cell.length_a   1.000
_cell.length_b   1.000
_cell.length_c   1.000
_cell.angle_alpha   90.00
_cell.angle_beta   90.00
_cell.angle_gamma   90.00
#
_symmetry.space_group_name_H-M   'P 1'
#
loop_
_entity.id
_entity.type
_entity.pdbx_description
1 polymer ?
#
loop_
_entity_poly.entity_id
_entity_poly.type
_entity_poly.pdbx_seq_one_letter_code
_entity_poly.pdbx_strand_id
1 'polypeptide(L)'
;MTFVLSTHQGELLRSLHSAPRSEKALPRGRVASESPSSSESLLDFGRNLHRTEMQRLKMRHRAGMGGREVVLSRSRLMDQLVAETYKEVLQQFKEGQRGAQGMSIVALGGYGRQELAPYSDVDLMFLRKGRQTAQENQQIQAMLCLLWDMGFQVGHSARTIKDAVHISQEDIISQIAMLDARLITGDAGLFAEFSKRMERAIRKNQDSFEQRLLSSIRERHAGQGGTAFVQEPNVKEA
;
A
#
# COMPACT_ATOMS: atom_id res chain seq x y z
N MET A 1 -20.21 -1.84 -35.37
CA MET A 1 -18.90 -1.16 -35.43
C MET A 1 -18.26 -1.33 -34.06
N THR A 2 -17.20 -2.12 -34.03
CA THR A 2 -16.58 -2.77 -32.88
C THR A 2 -15.63 -1.81 -32.18
N PHE A 3 -15.88 -1.48 -30.92
CA PHE A 3 -14.90 -0.76 -30.09
C PHE A 3 -13.89 -1.76 -29.54
N VAL A 4 -12.61 -1.54 -29.87
CA VAL A 4 -11.48 -2.30 -29.35
C VAL A 4 -11.14 -1.73 -27.97
N LEU A 5 -11.51 -2.46 -26.91
CA LEU A 5 -11.04 -2.20 -25.56
C LEU A 5 -9.52 -2.45 -25.50
N SER A 6 -8.79 -1.54 -24.86
CA SER A 6 -7.38 -1.73 -24.50
C SER A 6 -7.23 -3.05 -23.73
N THR A 7 -6.31 -3.89 -24.19
CA THR A 7 -6.15 -5.31 -23.88
C THR A 7 -6.02 -5.62 -22.38
N HIS A 8 -5.62 -4.64 -21.56
CA HIS A 8 -5.39 -4.84 -20.12
C HIS A 8 -6.62 -4.65 -19.22
N GLN A 9 -7.64 -3.89 -19.61
CA GLN A 9 -8.90 -3.83 -18.85
C GLN A 9 -9.79 -5.07 -19.10
N GLY A 10 -9.62 -5.71 -20.26
CA GLY A 10 -10.39 -6.89 -20.66
C GLY A 10 -9.98 -8.19 -19.95
N GLU A 11 -8.70 -8.35 -19.60
CA GLU A 11 -8.20 -9.56 -18.92
C GLU A 11 -8.67 -9.66 -17.46
N LEU A 12 -8.77 -8.51 -16.78
CA LEU A 12 -9.23 -8.40 -15.39
C LEU A 12 -10.72 -8.77 -15.25
N LEU A 13 -11.53 -8.45 -16.27
CA LEU A 13 -12.95 -8.81 -16.33
C LEU A 13 -13.19 -10.28 -16.72
N ARG A 14 -12.31 -10.89 -17.54
CA ARG A 14 -12.46 -12.28 -18.00
C ARG A 14 -12.13 -13.32 -16.93
N SER A 15 -11.32 -12.96 -15.94
CA SER A 15 -10.97 -13.82 -14.80
C SER A 15 -12.16 -14.15 -13.89
N LEU A 16 -13.24 -13.36 -13.93
CA LEU A 16 -14.28 -13.43 -12.90
C LEU A 16 -15.69 -13.81 -13.34
N HIS A 17 -16.08 -13.79 -14.62
CA HIS A 17 -17.47 -14.14 -14.98
C HIS A 17 -17.63 -14.78 -16.38
N SER A 18 -18.12 -16.02 -16.41
CA SER A 18 -18.66 -16.72 -17.58
C SER A 18 -20.18 -16.51 -17.71
N ALA A 19 -20.58 -15.62 -18.64
CA ALA A 19 -21.89 -15.52 -19.37
C ALA A 19 -23.24 -15.43 -18.60
N PRO A 20 -24.38 -15.04 -19.25
CA PRO A 20 -24.60 -14.30 -20.49
C PRO A 20 -25.45 -13.00 -20.34
N ARG A 21 -25.55 -12.28 -21.47
CA ARG A 21 -26.15 -10.96 -21.74
C ARG A 21 -27.68 -10.90 -21.64
N SER A 22 -28.21 -9.69 -21.40
CA SER A 22 -29.42 -9.20 -22.11
C SER A 22 -29.41 -7.67 -22.28
N GLU A 23 -29.61 -7.23 -23.53
CA GLU A 23 -29.77 -5.84 -23.97
C GLU A 23 -31.14 -5.27 -23.60
N LYS A 24 -31.18 -3.93 -23.40
CA LYS A 24 -32.23 -3.05 -23.94
C LYS A 24 -31.77 -1.58 -23.88
N ALA A 25 -31.91 -0.86 -25.00
CA ALA A 25 -31.45 0.50 -25.23
C ALA A 25 -32.60 1.53 -25.25
N LEU A 26 -32.33 2.77 -24.83
CA LEU A 26 -33.15 3.99 -25.05
C LEU A 26 -32.31 5.27 -24.76
N PRO A 27 -32.70 6.49 -25.21
CA PRO A 27 -32.12 7.18 -26.35
C PRO A 27 -31.15 8.34 -25.99
N ARG A 28 -30.43 8.79 -27.03
CA ARG A 28 -29.29 9.72 -27.02
C ARG A 28 -29.72 11.18 -26.79
N GLY A 29 -29.24 11.78 -25.71
CA GLY A 29 -29.05 13.22 -25.56
C GLY A 29 -27.56 13.57 -25.72
N ARG A 30 -27.22 14.48 -26.64
CA ARG A 30 -25.85 15.02 -26.76
C ARG A 30 -25.58 15.93 -25.57
N VAL A 31 -24.69 15.50 -24.69
CA VAL A 31 -23.92 16.38 -23.82
C VAL A 31 -22.47 16.18 -24.22
N ALA A 32 -21.76 17.26 -24.52
CA ALA A 32 -20.33 17.22 -24.78
C ALA A 32 -19.63 16.67 -23.52
N SER A 33 -19.21 15.41 -23.56
CA SER A 33 -18.45 14.80 -22.46
C SER A 33 -16.97 14.90 -22.80
N GLU A 34 -16.28 15.86 -22.17
CA GLU A 34 -14.84 15.73 -21.94
C GLU A 34 -14.60 14.32 -21.38
N SER A 35 -13.75 13.54 -22.05
CA SER A 35 -13.44 12.19 -21.60
C SER A 35 -12.59 12.31 -20.33
N PRO A 36 -12.94 11.63 -19.23
CA PRO A 36 -12.20 11.77 -17.98
C PRO A 36 -10.73 11.42 -18.19
N SER A 37 -9.84 12.24 -17.62
CA SER A 37 -8.41 11.96 -17.62
C SER A 37 -8.14 10.58 -17.00
N SER A 38 -7.08 9.89 -17.41
CA SER A 38 -6.75 8.54 -16.89
C SER A 38 -6.66 8.52 -15.35
N SER A 39 -6.18 9.61 -14.75
CA SER A 39 -6.17 9.84 -13.30
C SER A 39 -7.56 9.89 -12.68
N GLU A 40 -8.50 10.64 -13.27
CA GLU A 40 -9.86 10.78 -12.75
C GLU A 40 -10.62 9.45 -12.85
N SER A 41 -10.44 8.74 -13.96
CA SER A 41 -10.96 7.37 -14.10
C SER A 41 -10.36 6.41 -13.08
N LEU A 42 -9.08 6.55 -12.72
CA LEU A 42 -8.44 5.71 -11.71
C LEU A 42 -8.94 6.04 -10.30
N LEU A 43 -9.13 7.31 -9.98
CA LEU A 43 -9.66 7.76 -8.69
C LEU A 43 -11.06 7.20 -8.43
N ASP A 44 -11.97 7.35 -9.40
CA ASP A 44 -13.33 6.85 -9.28
C ASP A 44 -13.35 5.31 -9.24
N PHE A 45 -12.52 4.67 -10.06
CA PHE A 45 -12.36 3.22 -10.00
C PHE A 45 -11.88 2.76 -8.62
N GLY A 46 -10.82 3.38 -8.09
CA GLY A 46 -10.22 3.03 -6.80
C GLY A 46 -11.20 3.20 -5.64
N ARG A 47 -11.92 4.33 -5.59
CA ARG A 47 -12.96 4.61 -4.59
C ARG A 47 -14.10 3.59 -4.65
N ASN A 48 -14.61 3.30 -5.85
CA ASN A 48 -15.71 2.36 -6.04
C ASN A 48 -15.29 0.94 -5.68
N LEU A 49 -14.13 0.49 -6.16
CA LEU A 49 -13.58 -0.82 -5.85
C LEU A 49 -13.38 -0.98 -4.33
N HIS A 50 -12.75 0.01 -3.68
CA HIS A 50 -12.55 -0.02 -2.24
C HIS A 50 -13.88 -0.16 -1.48
N ARG A 51 -14.87 0.67 -1.82
CA ARG A 51 -16.18 0.65 -1.19
C ARG A 51 -16.89 -0.70 -1.37
N THR A 52 -16.93 -1.22 -2.60
CA THR A 52 -17.60 -2.49 -2.91
C THR A 52 -16.92 -3.67 -2.21
N GLU A 53 -15.59 -3.73 -2.25
CA GLU A 53 -14.86 -4.82 -1.61
C GLU A 53 -14.95 -4.77 -0.08
N MET A 54 -14.97 -3.58 0.53
CA MET A 54 -15.18 -3.48 1.98
C MET A 54 -16.57 -3.95 2.39
N GLN A 55 -17.60 -3.67 1.59
CA GLN A 55 -18.93 -4.23 1.83
C GLN A 55 -18.93 -5.77 1.69
N ARG A 56 -18.25 -6.31 0.68
CA ARG A 56 -18.11 -7.76 0.48
C ARG A 56 -17.39 -8.43 1.65
N LEU A 57 -16.24 -7.91 2.08
CA LEU A 57 -15.50 -8.45 3.22
C LEU A 57 -16.32 -8.39 4.50
N LYS A 58 -17.04 -7.29 4.73
CA LYS A 58 -17.96 -7.18 5.88
C LYS A 58 -19.05 -8.26 5.86
N MET A 59 -19.66 -8.51 4.69
CA MET A 59 -20.67 -9.56 4.55
C MET A 59 -20.08 -10.96 4.77
N ARG A 60 -18.92 -11.25 4.18
CA ARG A 60 -18.24 -12.55 4.33
C ARG A 60 -17.82 -12.80 5.78
N HIS A 61 -17.32 -11.77 6.47
CA HIS A 61 -16.97 -11.86 7.88
C HIS A 61 -18.21 -12.16 8.74
N ARG A 62 -19.32 -11.46 8.51
CA ARG A 62 -20.61 -11.74 9.18
C ARG A 62 -21.16 -13.14 8.87
N ALA A 63 -20.80 -13.71 7.73
CA ALA A 63 -21.14 -15.08 7.35
C ALA A 63 -20.14 -16.14 7.89
N GLY A 64 -19.18 -15.75 8.74
CA GLY A 64 -18.27 -16.66 9.43
C GLY A 64 -16.84 -16.72 8.89
N MET A 65 -16.47 -15.91 7.90
CA MET A 65 -15.06 -15.77 7.49
C MET A 65 -14.21 -15.24 8.65
N GLY A 66 -13.07 -15.86 8.92
CA GLY A 66 -12.19 -15.43 10.02
C GLY A 66 -11.54 -14.07 9.78
N GLY A 67 -11.13 -13.42 10.88
CA GLY A 67 -10.50 -12.09 10.83
C GLY A 67 -9.19 -12.08 10.03
N ARG A 68 -8.42 -13.17 10.08
CA ARG A 68 -7.18 -13.34 9.29
C ARG A 68 -7.46 -13.33 7.80
N GLU A 69 -8.49 -14.02 7.33
CA GLU A 69 -8.86 -13.99 5.91
C GLU A 69 -9.34 -12.60 5.47
N VAL A 70 -10.02 -11.86 6.35
CA VAL A 70 -10.47 -10.49 6.08
C VAL A 70 -9.27 -9.55 5.87
N VAL A 71 -8.32 -9.53 6.81
CA VAL A 71 -7.16 -8.63 6.72
C VAL A 71 -6.27 -8.98 5.54
N LEU A 72 -6.07 -10.28 5.26
CA LEU A 72 -5.32 -10.73 4.09
C LEU A 72 -5.98 -10.29 2.78
N SER A 73 -7.31 -10.44 2.69
CA SER A 73 -8.06 -10.02 1.50
C SER A 73 -8.00 -8.50 1.29
N ARG A 74 -8.08 -7.73 2.39
CA ARG A 74 -7.94 -6.27 2.36
C ARG A 74 -6.53 -5.85 1.97
N SER A 75 -5.49 -6.49 2.50
CA SER A 75 -4.10 -6.23 2.11
C SER A 75 -3.86 -6.49 0.62
N ARG A 76 -4.37 -7.59 0.07
CA ARG A 76 -4.25 -7.90 -1.37
C ARG A 76 -4.94 -6.87 -2.26
N LEU A 77 -6.10 -6.39 -1.86
CA LEU A 77 -6.79 -5.31 -2.57
C LEU A 77 -5.95 -4.03 -2.56
N MET A 78 -5.38 -3.68 -1.40
CA MET A 78 -4.51 -2.51 -1.27
C MET A 78 -3.24 -2.67 -2.13
N ASP A 79 -2.63 -3.85 -2.17
CA ASP A 79 -1.46 -4.13 -3.02
C ASP A 79 -1.77 -3.80 -4.49
N GLN A 80 -2.94 -4.24 -4.99
CA GLN A 80 -3.39 -3.98 -6.35
C GLN A 80 -3.60 -2.48 -6.62
N LEU A 81 -4.28 -1.77 -5.71
CA LEU A 81 -4.52 -0.33 -5.85
C LEU A 81 -3.21 0.47 -5.84
N VAL A 82 -2.29 0.13 -4.94
CA VAL A 82 -0.96 0.76 -4.85
C VAL A 82 -0.16 0.48 -6.12
N ALA A 83 -0.20 -0.75 -6.64
CA ALA A 83 0.50 -1.13 -7.87
C ALA A 83 -0.05 -0.42 -9.12
N GLU A 84 -1.37 -0.34 -9.29
CA GLU A 84 -1.99 0.36 -10.41
C GLU A 84 -1.76 1.88 -10.31
N THR A 85 -1.82 2.46 -9.10
CA THR A 85 -1.48 3.88 -8.89
C THR A 85 -0.04 4.17 -9.29
N TYR A 86 0.91 3.34 -8.86
CA TYR A 86 2.31 3.49 -9.24
C TYR A 86 2.51 3.40 -10.76
N LYS A 87 1.84 2.43 -11.40
CA LYS A 87 1.89 2.23 -12.85
C LYS A 87 1.27 3.41 -13.64
N GLU A 88 0.20 4.00 -13.15
CA GLU A 88 -0.41 5.19 -13.74
C GLU A 88 0.53 6.40 -13.63
N VAL A 89 1.08 6.65 -12.45
CA VAL A 89 2.10 7.70 -12.23
C VAL A 89 3.28 7.50 -13.17
N LEU A 90 3.84 6.29 -13.26
CA LEU A 90 4.94 6.02 -14.19
C LEU A 90 4.59 6.28 -15.66
N GLN A 91 3.31 6.20 -16.07
CA GLN A 91 2.89 6.54 -17.43
C GLN A 91 2.82 8.04 -17.68
N GLN A 92 2.48 8.83 -16.66
CA GLN A 92 2.42 10.29 -16.76
C GLN A 92 3.80 10.92 -16.87
N PHE A 93 4.80 10.35 -16.19
CA PHE A 93 6.18 10.85 -16.20
C PHE A 93 7.06 10.21 -17.29
N LYS A 94 6.44 9.54 -18.29
CA LYS A 94 7.11 8.69 -19.29
C LYS A 94 7.52 9.43 -20.57
N GLU A 95 7.96 10.69 -20.47
CA GLU A 95 8.77 11.29 -21.54
C GLU A 95 10.19 10.72 -21.48
N GLY A 96 10.41 9.57 -22.14
CA GLY A 96 11.74 9.18 -22.62
C GLY A 96 12.48 8.01 -21.96
N GLN A 97 12.02 7.40 -20.86
CA GLN A 97 12.70 6.20 -20.31
C GLN A 97 11.75 5.05 -19.95
N ARG A 98 12.00 3.89 -20.56
CA ARG A 98 11.34 2.61 -20.26
C ARG A 98 11.99 1.98 -19.01
N GLY A 99 11.25 1.93 -17.92
CA GLY A 99 11.48 0.95 -16.85
C GLY A 99 11.27 1.48 -15.45
N ALA A 100 10.68 0.65 -14.59
CA ALA A 100 10.60 0.84 -13.14
C ALA A 100 11.98 0.75 -12.46
N GLN A 101 13.02 1.31 -13.08
CA GLN A 101 14.40 1.17 -12.65
C GLN A 101 14.71 2.27 -11.64
N GLY A 102 14.95 1.89 -10.39
CA GLY A 102 15.47 2.80 -9.36
C GLY A 102 14.57 3.07 -8.17
N MET A 103 13.30 2.66 -8.19
CA MET A 103 12.40 2.78 -7.04
C MET A 103 11.58 1.52 -6.78
N SER A 104 11.46 1.14 -5.51
CA SER A 104 10.57 0.08 -5.03
C SER A 104 9.51 0.67 -4.11
N ILE A 105 8.26 0.23 -4.25
CA ILE A 105 7.17 0.56 -3.34
C ILE A 105 7.04 -0.58 -2.34
N VAL A 106 7.30 -0.29 -1.07
CA VAL A 106 7.43 -1.28 -0.01
C VAL A 106 6.38 -1.01 1.05
N ALA A 107 5.59 -2.01 1.41
CA ALA A 107 4.69 -1.95 2.56
C ALA A 107 5.46 -2.20 3.85
N LEU A 108 5.12 -1.46 4.91
CA LEU A 108 5.73 -1.58 6.24
C LEU A 108 4.71 -2.00 7.30
N GLY A 109 5.21 -2.46 8.46
CA GLY A 109 4.40 -2.77 9.64
C GLY A 109 3.25 -3.75 9.37
N GLY A 110 2.06 -3.47 9.91
CA GLY A 110 0.89 -4.34 9.74
C GLY A 110 0.47 -4.52 8.26
N TYR A 111 0.68 -3.51 7.42
CA TYR A 111 0.43 -3.66 5.98
C TYR A 111 1.48 -4.58 5.31
N GLY A 112 2.73 -4.44 5.73
CA GLY A 112 3.83 -5.33 5.36
C GLY A 112 3.53 -6.81 5.67
N ARG A 113 3.04 -7.08 6.89
CA ARG A 113 2.62 -8.43 7.34
C ARG A 113 1.31 -8.95 6.74
N GLN A 114 0.65 -8.19 5.87
CA GLN A 114 -0.66 -8.51 5.30
C GLN A 114 -1.79 -8.60 6.34
N GLU A 115 -1.69 -7.77 7.39
CA GLU A 115 -2.63 -7.67 8.50
C GLU A 115 -3.40 -6.33 8.47
N LEU A 116 -3.70 -5.81 7.27
CA LEU A 116 -4.35 -4.50 7.13
C LEU A 116 -5.82 -4.57 7.60
N ALA A 117 -6.07 -4.12 8.83
CA ALA A 117 -7.42 -4.08 9.38
C ALA A 117 -8.26 -2.94 8.77
N PRO A 118 -9.60 -2.99 8.91
CA PRO A 118 -10.45 -1.86 8.56
C PRO A 118 -9.96 -0.59 9.26
N TYR A 119 -9.90 0.52 8.53
CA TYR A 119 -9.43 1.83 9.02
C TYR A 119 -7.96 1.89 9.46
N SER A 120 -7.15 0.84 9.23
CA SER A 120 -5.70 0.94 9.39
C SER A 120 -5.09 1.86 8.33
N ASP A 121 -4.08 2.62 8.75
CA ASP A 121 -3.19 3.37 7.87
C ASP A 121 -2.46 2.43 6.90
N VAL A 122 -2.14 2.97 5.72
CA VAL A 122 -1.32 2.31 4.70
C VAL A 122 0.09 2.84 4.81
N ASP A 123 0.98 2.08 5.44
CA ASP A 123 2.37 2.48 5.61
C ASP A 123 3.22 2.07 4.40
N LEU A 124 3.74 3.06 3.67
CA LEU A 124 4.57 2.89 2.48
C LEU A 124 5.99 3.43 2.67
N MET A 125 6.95 2.71 2.13
CA MET A 125 8.31 3.21 1.92
C MET A 125 8.63 3.23 0.43
N PHE A 126 8.96 4.42 -0.07
CA PHE A 126 9.51 4.65 -1.39
C PHE A 126 11.02 4.43 -1.31
N LEU A 127 11.46 3.19 -1.54
CA LEU A 127 12.85 2.80 -1.50
C LEU A 127 13.53 3.18 -2.80
N ARG A 128 14.69 3.84 -2.73
CA ARG A 128 15.40 4.35 -3.90
C ARG A 128 16.86 3.96 -3.90
N LYS A 129 17.44 3.88 -5.10
CA LYS A 129 18.86 3.51 -5.27
C LYS A 129 19.83 4.60 -4.82
N GLY A 130 19.46 5.87 -4.95
CA GLY A 130 20.34 7.01 -4.68
C GLY A 130 19.58 8.25 -4.20
N ARG A 131 20.25 9.39 -4.26
CA ARG A 131 19.67 10.67 -3.85
C ARG A 131 18.43 10.98 -4.69
N GLN A 132 17.43 11.57 -4.02
CA GLN A 132 16.19 12.02 -4.65
C GLN A 132 16.44 12.86 -5.89
N THR A 133 15.88 12.40 -7.01
CA THR A 133 15.74 13.26 -8.19
C THR A 133 14.46 14.08 -8.09
N ALA A 134 14.38 15.18 -8.84
CA ALA A 134 13.16 15.99 -8.92
C ALA A 134 11.97 15.19 -9.48
N GLN A 135 12.23 14.32 -10.46
CA GLN A 135 11.22 13.45 -11.06
C GLN A 135 10.70 12.40 -10.05
N GLU A 136 11.59 11.75 -9.30
CA GLU A 136 11.17 10.82 -8.23
C GLU A 136 10.33 11.53 -7.16
N ASN A 137 10.70 12.78 -6.79
CA ASN A 137 9.88 13.56 -5.86
C ASN A 137 8.47 13.80 -6.39
N GLN A 138 8.34 14.20 -7.65
CA GLN A 138 7.04 14.44 -8.28
C GLN A 138 6.22 13.15 -8.40
N GLN A 139 6.85 12.03 -8.72
CA GLN A 139 6.20 10.72 -8.77
C GLN A 139 5.64 10.31 -7.40
N ILE A 140 6.46 10.45 -6.33
CA ILE A 140 6.04 10.15 -4.96
C ILE A 140 4.86 11.04 -4.56
N GLN A 141 4.95 12.35 -4.82
CA GLN A 141 3.88 13.30 -4.50
C GLN A 141 2.59 12.97 -5.27
N ALA A 142 2.67 12.71 -6.57
CA ALA A 142 1.51 12.34 -7.39
C ALA A 142 0.84 11.07 -6.86
N MET A 143 1.63 10.06 -6.49
CA MET A 143 1.12 8.81 -5.92
C MET A 143 0.42 9.04 -4.57
N LEU A 144 1.02 9.85 -3.69
CA LEU A 144 0.42 10.18 -2.39
C LEU A 144 -0.90 10.95 -2.55
N CYS A 145 -0.93 11.96 -3.43
CA CYS A 145 -2.16 12.70 -3.74
C CYS A 145 -3.27 11.76 -4.21
N LEU A 146 -2.98 10.87 -5.18
CA LEU A 146 -3.99 9.92 -5.68
C LEU A 146 -4.52 8.99 -4.58
N LEU A 147 -3.64 8.46 -3.72
CA LEU A 147 -4.07 7.57 -2.63
C LEU A 147 -4.90 8.33 -1.56
N TRP A 148 -4.52 9.56 -1.22
CA TRP A 148 -5.29 10.41 -0.32
C TRP A 148 -6.65 10.81 -0.92
N ASP A 149 -6.68 11.15 -2.20
CA ASP A 149 -7.91 11.47 -2.92
C ASP A 149 -8.85 10.26 -3.00
N MET A 150 -8.32 9.04 -3.06
CA MET A 150 -9.12 7.81 -2.93
C MET A 150 -9.68 7.59 -1.52
N GLY A 151 -9.25 8.37 -0.54
CA GLY A 151 -9.73 8.34 0.85
C GLY A 151 -8.88 7.47 1.79
N PHE A 152 -7.67 7.09 1.40
CA PHE A 152 -6.76 6.32 2.26
C PHE A 152 -5.95 7.23 3.16
N GLN A 153 -5.72 6.81 4.41
CA GLN A 153 -4.70 7.39 5.26
C GLN A 153 -3.38 6.69 4.96
N VAL A 154 -2.37 7.44 4.53
CA VAL A 154 -1.09 6.89 4.06
C VAL A 154 0.04 7.46 4.91
N GLY A 155 0.62 6.60 5.76
CA GLY A 155 1.93 6.85 6.36
C GLY A 155 3.01 6.60 5.31
N HIS A 156 3.99 7.50 5.18
CA HIS A 156 5.01 7.32 4.15
C HIS A 156 6.41 7.75 4.56
N SER A 157 7.41 7.15 3.91
CA SER A 157 8.79 7.62 3.94
C SER A 157 9.48 7.38 2.59
N ALA A 158 10.47 8.21 2.25
CA ALA A 158 11.27 8.04 1.03
C ALA A 158 12.74 7.89 1.42
N ARG A 159 13.34 6.73 1.19
CA ARG A 159 14.66 6.39 1.75
C ARG A 159 15.57 5.74 0.72
N THR A 160 16.87 6.01 0.82
CA THR A 160 17.86 5.10 0.23
C THR A 160 18.08 3.90 1.14
N ILE A 161 18.74 2.85 0.64
CA ILE A 161 19.14 1.72 1.51
C ILE A 161 20.05 2.20 2.65
N LYS A 162 20.94 3.18 2.37
CA LYS A 162 21.83 3.74 3.39
C LYS A 162 21.04 4.46 4.48
N ASP A 163 20.06 5.28 4.09
CA ASP A 163 19.21 6.02 5.05
C ASP A 163 18.35 5.07 5.88
N ALA A 164 17.79 4.02 5.25
CA ALA A 164 16.98 3.04 5.95
C ALA A 164 17.78 2.27 7.00
N VAL A 165 19.00 1.82 6.66
CA VAL A 165 19.90 1.17 7.63
C VAL A 165 20.28 2.13 8.75
N HIS A 166 20.63 3.38 8.42
CA HIS A 166 20.99 4.38 9.43
C HIS A 166 19.84 4.65 10.41
N ILE A 167 18.65 4.94 9.89
CA ILE A 167 17.48 5.24 10.72
C ILE A 167 17.05 4.04 11.56
N SER A 168 17.22 2.82 11.05
CA SER A 168 16.94 1.62 11.85
C SER A 168 17.83 1.50 13.10
N GLN A 169 19.03 2.10 13.08
CA GLN A 169 19.93 2.10 14.23
C GLN A 169 19.56 3.18 15.26
N GLU A 170 18.88 4.23 14.85
CA GLU A 170 18.49 5.35 15.71
C GLU A 170 17.09 5.17 16.29
N ASP A 171 16.12 4.78 15.44
CA ASP A 171 14.72 4.61 15.82
C ASP A 171 14.28 3.15 15.77
N ILE A 172 13.95 2.62 16.95
CA ILE A 172 13.50 1.23 17.12
C ILE A 172 12.14 0.99 16.45
N ILE A 173 11.26 1.99 16.38
CA ILE A 173 9.95 1.86 15.75
C ILE A 173 10.10 1.69 14.24
N SER A 174 10.91 2.54 13.61
CA SER A 174 11.28 2.37 12.19
C SER A 174 11.97 1.03 11.92
N GLN A 175 12.85 0.58 12.83
CA GLN A 175 13.51 -0.72 12.69
C GLN A 175 12.53 -1.89 12.70
N ILE A 176 11.56 -1.89 13.62
CA ILE A 176 10.49 -2.91 13.69
C ILE A 176 9.62 -2.83 12.43
N ALA A 177 9.19 -1.65 12.00
CA ALA A 177 8.36 -1.49 10.81
C ALA A 177 9.06 -2.01 9.53
N MET A 178 10.38 -1.85 9.44
CA MET A 178 11.20 -2.35 8.32
C MET A 178 11.52 -3.85 8.38
N LEU A 179 11.40 -4.49 9.55
CA LEU A 179 11.45 -5.96 9.64
C LEU A 179 10.28 -6.61 8.90
N ASP A 180 9.12 -5.96 8.94
CA ASP A 180 7.90 -6.38 8.25
C ASP A 180 7.85 -5.94 6.78
N ALA A 181 8.95 -5.41 6.24
CA ALA A 181 8.98 -4.85 4.91
C ALA A 181 8.63 -5.88 3.83
N ARG A 182 7.67 -5.53 2.97
CA ARG A 182 7.23 -6.37 1.85
C ARG A 182 7.15 -5.57 0.56
N LEU A 183 7.78 -6.06 -0.49
CA LEU A 183 7.68 -5.46 -1.81
C LEU A 183 6.24 -5.54 -2.34
N ILE A 184 5.67 -4.40 -2.75
CA ILE A 184 4.41 -4.34 -3.47
C ILE A 184 4.66 -4.32 -4.98
N THR A 185 5.50 -3.39 -5.45
CA THR A 185 5.83 -3.22 -6.87
C THR A 185 7.13 -2.42 -7.04
N GLY A 186 7.64 -2.34 -8.27
CA GLY A 186 8.86 -1.60 -8.63
C GLY A 186 10.10 -2.49 -8.74
N ASP A 187 11.26 -1.93 -8.41
CA ASP A 187 12.56 -2.61 -8.56
C ASP A 187 12.75 -3.71 -7.50
N ALA A 188 12.59 -4.97 -7.90
CA ALA A 188 12.77 -6.12 -7.01
C ALA A 188 14.24 -6.36 -6.59
N GLY A 189 15.20 -5.99 -7.43
CA GLY A 189 16.62 -6.11 -7.13
C GLY A 189 17.04 -5.15 -6.01
N LEU A 190 16.55 -3.91 -6.10
CA LEU A 190 16.75 -2.89 -5.07
C LEU A 190 16.16 -3.33 -3.72
N PHE A 191 14.94 -3.88 -3.72
CA PHE A 191 14.33 -4.40 -2.49
C PHE A 191 15.11 -5.59 -1.91
N ALA A 192 15.53 -6.53 -2.75
CA ALA A 192 16.34 -7.68 -2.29
C ALA A 192 17.68 -7.24 -1.66
N GLU A 193 18.32 -6.21 -2.22
CA GLU A 193 19.52 -5.61 -1.66
C GLU A 193 19.25 -4.93 -0.30
N PHE A 194 18.13 -4.21 -0.20
CA PHE A 194 17.65 -3.61 1.06
C PHE A 194 17.44 -4.68 2.14
N SER A 195 16.66 -5.73 1.87
CA SER A 195 16.39 -6.80 2.84
C SER A 195 17.68 -7.44 3.35
N LYS A 196 18.63 -7.73 2.45
CA LYS A 196 19.94 -8.28 2.81
C LYS A 196 20.78 -7.33 3.67
N ARG A 197 20.71 -6.01 3.44
CA ARG A 197 21.46 -5.03 4.25
C ARG A 197 20.82 -4.83 5.63
N MET A 198 19.50 -4.76 5.68
CA MET A 198 18.75 -4.67 6.94
C MET A 198 19.01 -5.87 7.84
N GLU A 199 18.90 -7.09 7.30
CA GLU A 199 19.16 -8.31 8.06
C GLU A 199 20.59 -8.32 8.63
N ARG A 200 21.58 -7.94 7.82
CA ARG A 200 22.98 -7.83 8.27
C ARG A 200 23.17 -6.77 9.37
N ALA A 201 22.50 -5.62 9.25
CA ALA A 201 22.59 -4.55 10.23
C ALA A 201 22.00 -4.97 11.59
N ILE A 202 20.86 -5.67 11.57
CA ILE A 202 20.21 -6.21 12.78
C ILE A 202 21.07 -7.30 13.41
N ARG A 203 21.54 -8.28 12.63
CA ARG A 203 22.41 -9.36 13.14
C ARG A 203 23.69 -8.85 13.77
N LYS A 204 24.29 -7.79 13.20
CA LYS A 204 25.51 -7.18 13.75
C LYS A 204 25.28 -6.55 15.13
N ASN A 205 24.09 -6.04 15.40
CA ASN A 205 23.74 -5.30 16.62
C ASN A 205 22.60 -5.99 17.38
N GLN A 206 22.56 -7.33 17.37
CA GLN A 206 21.41 -8.10 17.87
C GLN A 206 21.09 -7.80 19.35
N ASP A 207 22.09 -7.83 20.23
CA ASP A 207 21.89 -7.56 21.66
C ASP A 207 21.33 -6.15 21.91
N SER A 208 21.84 -5.16 21.17
CA SER A 208 21.35 -3.78 21.25
C SER A 208 19.91 -3.66 20.73
N PHE A 209 19.59 -4.37 19.65
CA PHE A 209 18.23 -4.43 19.12
C PHE A 209 17.26 -5.03 20.13
N GLU A 210 17.59 -6.17 20.74
CA GLU A 210 16.75 -6.83 21.74
C GLU A 210 16.50 -5.93 22.96
N GLN A 211 17.53 -5.26 23.47
CA GLN A 211 17.39 -4.32 24.60
C GLN A 211 16.50 -3.13 24.24
N ARG A 212 16.69 -2.51 23.08
CA ARG A 212 15.87 -1.39 22.60
C ARG A 212 14.42 -1.81 22.37
N LEU A 213 14.19 -3.00 21.82
CA LEU A 213 12.86 -3.57 21.64
C LEU A 213 12.15 -3.77 22.98
N LEU A 214 12.82 -4.39 23.95
CA LEU A 214 12.26 -4.59 25.29
C LEU A 214 11.96 -3.27 26.00
N SER A 215 12.83 -2.27 25.88
CA SER A 215 12.58 -0.92 26.43
C SER A 215 11.35 -0.29 25.78
N SER A 216 11.25 -0.33 24.45
CA SER A 216 10.12 0.24 23.70
C SER A 216 8.79 -0.40 24.09
N ILE A 217 8.78 -1.74 24.28
CA ILE A 217 7.61 -2.46 24.77
C ILE A 217 7.24 -2.00 26.18
N ARG A 218 8.21 -1.94 27.11
CA ARG A 218 7.97 -1.51 28.50
C ARG A 218 7.44 -0.08 28.58
N GLU A 219 8.01 0.85 27.82
CA GLU A 219 7.59 2.26 27.75
C GLU A 219 6.15 2.37 27.24
N ARG A 220 5.81 1.64 26.18
CA ARG A 220 4.46 1.60 25.61
C ARG A 220 3.44 1.05 26.61
N HIS A 221 3.78 0.00 27.36
CA HIS A 221 2.91 -0.53 28.43
C HIS A 221 2.78 0.43 29.61
N ALA A 222 3.88 1.08 30.04
CA ALA A 222 3.87 2.00 31.17
C ALA A 222 3.01 3.25 30.90
N GLY A 223 2.97 3.73 29.65
CA GLY A 223 2.16 4.87 29.22
C GLY A 223 0.65 4.62 29.21
N GLN A 224 0.18 3.38 29.36
CA GLN A 224 -1.22 3.00 29.14
C GLN A 224 -2.01 2.63 30.39
N GLY A 225 -1.53 3.08 31.55
CA GLY A 225 -2.31 3.08 32.78
C GLY A 225 -2.43 1.68 33.39
N GLY A 226 -1.48 1.35 34.27
CA GLY A 226 -1.54 0.19 35.16
C GLY A 226 -2.61 0.31 36.26
N THR A 227 -3.81 0.80 35.93
CA THR A 227 -4.92 0.96 36.88
C THR A 227 -6.10 0.10 36.48
N ALA A 228 -6.77 -0.50 37.46
CA ALA A 228 -7.95 -1.35 37.27
C ALA A 228 -9.20 -0.58 36.77
N PHE A 229 -9.05 0.69 36.38
CA PHE A 229 -10.12 1.60 35.99
C PHE A 229 -10.11 1.98 34.50
N VAL A 230 -9.28 1.34 33.67
CA VAL A 230 -9.35 1.51 32.22
C VAL A 230 -10.64 0.87 31.70
N GLN A 231 -11.68 1.70 31.50
CA GLN A 231 -13.01 1.25 31.07
C GLN A 231 -13.03 0.74 29.62
N GLU A 232 -12.11 1.20 28.76
CA GLU A 232 -11.98 0.76 27.38
C GLU A 232 -10.50 0.45 27.07
N PRO A 233 -10.07 -0.84 27.12
CA PRO A 233 -8.70 -1.19 26.80
C PRO A 233 -8.42 -0.94 25.32
N ASN A 234 -7.27 -0.31 25.03
CA ASN A 234 -6.82 -0.15 23.66
C ASN A 234 -6.35 -1.50 23.11
N VAL A 235 -7.19 -2.18 22.31
CA VAL A 235 -6.91 -3.52 21.77
C VAL A 235 -5.62 -3.59 20.94
N LYS A 236 -5.17 -2.47 20.35
CA LYS A 236 -3.90 -2.42 19.60
C LYS A 236 -2.68 -2.52 20.53
N GLU A 237 -2.87 -2.15 21.79
CA GLU A 237 -1.80 -1.90 22.75
C GLU A 237 -1.98 -2.70 24.06
N ALA A 238 -3.00 -3.56 24.12
CA ALA A 238 -3.38 -4.40 25.25
C ALA A 238 -2.48 -5.64 25.40
#